data_AF-A0A350YG00-F1
#
_entry.id   AF-A0A350YG00-F1
#
_cell.length_a   1.000
_cell.length_b   1.000
_cell.length_c   1.000
_cell.angle_alpha   90.00
_cell.angle_beta   90.00
_cell.angle_gamma   90.00
#
_symmetry.space_group_name_H-M   'P 1'
#
loop_
_entity.id
_entity.type
_entity.pdbx_description
1 polymer ?
#
loop_
_entity_poly.entity_id
_entity_poly.type
_entity_poly.pdbx_seq_one_letter_code
_entity_poly.pdbx_strand_id
1 'polypeptide(L)'
;MLGLLSVLLPGCTIGQTNATVLGMNPAMQSATTLDDAVDDPNEVVGQIVTVDGEVGEVVGSDSFMIKHNKFLGSDRVLVIESDPEIQLVEGNWVRVTGEVRSVVVLESDERDLNVEDEQEAVIVAESVELLAVD
;
A
#
# COMPACT_ATOMS: atom_id res chain seq x y z
N MET A 1 -14.00 64.61 18.02
CA MET A 1 -13.03 64.26 16.96
C MET A 1 -13.16 62.77 16.70
N LEU A 2 -14.11 62.38 15.83
CA LEU A 2 -14.10 61.10 15.09
C LEU A 2 -12.71 61.01 14.40
N GLY A 3 -11.95 59.93 14.40
CA GLY A 3 -12.27 58.51 14.45
C GLY A 3 -11.84 57.90 13.11
N LEU A 4 -10.74 57.14 13.07
CA LEU A 4 -10.45 56.11 12.05
C LEU A 4 -9.17 55.36 12.43
N LEU A 5 -9.36 54.10 12.83
CA LEU A 5 -8.36 53.13 13.20
C LEU A 5 -8.05 52.29 11.95
N SER A 6 -6.89 52.50 11.32
CA SER A 6 -6.45 51.69 10.17
C SER A 6 -5.73 50.45 10.68
N VAL A 7 -6.38 49.30 10.58
CA VAL A 7 -5.77 47.98 10.83
C VAL A 7 -4.89 47.63 9.63
N LEU A 8 -3.57 47.72 9.81
CA LEU A 8 -2.59 47.12 8.90
C LEU A 8 -2.44 45.65 9.29
N LEU A 9 -2.90 44.72 8.44
CA LEU A 9 -2.52 43.32 8.56
C LEU A 9 -1.07 43.18 8.08
N PRO A 10 -0.13 42.73 8.92
CA PRO A 10 1.12 42.17 8.41
C PRO A 10 0.76 40.89 7.66
N GLY A 11 0.90 40.91 6.34
CA GLY A 11 0.95 39.70 5.54
C GLY A 11 2.10 38.84 6.09
N CYS A 12 1.77 37.67 6.64
CA CYS A 12 2.75 36.64 6.92
C CYS A 12 3.35 36.21 5.58
N THR A 13 4.48 36.82 5.22
CA THR A 13 5.49 36.16 4.39
C THR A 13 5.91 34.91 5.17
N ILE A 14 5.42 33.75 4.74
CA ILE A 14 5.90 32.49 5.27
C ILE A 14 7.31 32.34 4.71
N GLY A 15 8.29 32.55 5.60
CA GLY A 15 9.70 32.48 5.28
C GLY A 15 10.08 31.13 4.70
N GLN A 16 10.91 31.16 3.66
CA GLN A 16 11.77 30.03 3.33
C GLN A 16 12.75 29.84 4.48
N THR A 17 12.35 29.00 5.42
CA THR A 17 13.27 28.46 6.42
C THR A 17 14.14 27.44 5.70
N ASN A 18 15.41 27.78 5.51
CA ASN A 18 16.47 26.81 5.26
C ASN A 18 16.43 25.77 6.39
N ALA A 19 15.76 24.65 6.15
CA ALA A 19 15.77 23.53 7.07
C ALA A 19 17.15 22.85 6.96
N THR A 20 17.99 23.13 7.94
CA THR A 20 19.18 22.36 8.28
C THR A 20 18.79 20.88 8.39
N VAL A 21 19.38 20.04 7.53
CA VAL A 21 19.28 18.58 7.59
C VAL A 21 20.05 18.11 8.83
N LEU A 22 19.36 18.03 9.97
CA LEU A 22 19.80 17.30 11.15
C LEU A 22 18.78 16.18 11.38
N GLY A 23 19.19 14.95 11.05
CA GLY A 23 18.39 13.75 11.27
C GLY A 23 17.77 13.19 9.99
N MET A 24 18.59 12.64 9.09
CA MET A 24 18.13 11.61 8.17
C MET A 24 17.75 10.39 9.02
N ASN A 25 16.49 10.28 9.43
CA ASN A 25 15.89 8.98 9.69
C ASN A 25 15.70 8.29 8.33
N PRO A 26 16.24 7.08 8.09
CA PRO A 26 16.04 6.35 6.85
C PRO A 26 14.67 5.66 6.84
N ALA A 27 13.60 6.46 6.95
CA ALA A 27 12.22 5.98 6.79
C ALA A 27 11.54 6.58 5.56
N MET A 28 12.29 7.22 4.64
CA MET A 28 11.94 7.15 3.23
C MET A 28 12.35 5.75 2.74
N GLN A 29 11.57 4.76 3.18
CA GLN A 29 11.52 3.47 2.51
C GLN A 29 11.11 3.77 1.08
N SER A 30 11.84 3.22 0.11
CA SER A 30 11.55 3.39 -1.30
C SER A 30 10.16 2.85 -1.61
N ALA A 31 9.13 3.67 -1.43
CA ALA A 31 7.78 3.34 -1.86
C ALA A 31 7.80 3.33 -3.39
N THR A 32 7.84 2.13 -3.96
CA THR A 32 7.78 1.95 -5.40
C THR A 32 6.31 1.84 -5.78
N THR A 33 5.81 2.80 -6.56
CA THR A 33 4.48 2.67 -7.17
C THR A 33 4.56 1.58 -8.23
N LEU A 34 3.81 0.50 -8.04
CA LEU A 34 3.69 -0.54 -9.06
C LEU A 34 2.42 -0.28 -9.87
N ASP A 35 2.60 0.45 -10.96
CA ASP A 35 1.60 0.62 -12.02
C ASP A 35 1.63 -0.58 -13.00
N ASP A 36 1.58 -1.85 -12.52
CA ASP A 36 1.40 -3.08 -13.34
C ASP A 36 2.61 -3.79 -13.97
N ALA A 37 3.83 -3.60 -13.47
CA ALA A 37 5.01 -4.01 -14.26
C ALA A 37 5.88 -5.13 -13.65
N VAL A 38 5.55 -5.66 -12.48
CA VAL A 38 6.41 -6.65 -11.83
C VAL A 38 5.89 -8.06 -12.10
N ASP A 39 6.61 -8.78 -12.96
CA ASP A 39 6.34 -10.20 -13.25
C ASP A 39 6.95 -11.12 -12.18
N ASP A 40 8.09 -10.74 -11.60
CA ASP A 40 8.77 -11.55 -10.58
C ASP A 40 8.66 -10.91 -9.19
N PRO A 41 7.95 -11.54 -8.24
CA PRO A 41 7.78 -10.97 -6.90
C PRO A 41 9.10 -10.79 -6.16
N ASN A 42 10.12 -11.61 -6.42
CA ASN A 42 11.41 -11.50 -5.72
C ASN A 42 12.12 -10.18 -5.99
N GLU A 43 11.77 -9.48 -7.08
CA GLU A 43 12.29 -8.15 -7.36
C GLU A 43 11.83 -7.12 -6.32
N VAL A 44 10.68 -7.32 -5.68
CA VAL A 44 10.06 -6.38 -4.74
C VAL A 44 9.80 -6.94 -3.34
N VAL A 45 10.12 -8.22 -3.09
CA VAL A 45 10.06 -8.80 -1.74
C VAL A 45 10.90 -7.97 -0.76
N GLY A 46 10.29 -7.62 0.37
CA GLY A 46 10.89 -6.78 1.42
C GLY A 46 10.88 -5.29 1.11
N GLN A 47 10.29 -4.87 -0.02
CA GLN A 47 10.10 -3.46 -0.34
C GLN A 47 8.68 -3.01 0.01
N ILE A 48 8.54 -1.74 0.36
CA ILE A 48 7.24 -1.08 0.47
C ILE A 48 6.78 -0.69 -0.94
N VAL A 49 5.60 -1.15 -1.32
CA VAL A 49 4.98 -0.85 -2.61
C VAL A 49 3.65 -0.15 -2.40
N THR A 50 3.26 0.67 -3.37
CA THR A 50 1.92 1.25 -3.46
C THR A 50 1.25 0.69 -4.71
N VAL A 51 0.05 0.15 -4.54
CA VAL A 51 -0.71 -0.56 -5.59
C VAL A 51 -2.14 -0.05 -5.59
N ASP A 52 -2.65 0.24 -6.77
CA ASP A 52 -4.06 0.55 -6.99
C ASP A 52 -4.75 -0.67 -7.58
N GLY A 53 -6.00 -0.94 -7.19
CA GLY A 53 -6.76 -2.01 -7.83
C GLY A 53 -8.16 -2.18 -7.27
N GLU A 54 -8.88 -3.14 -7.85
CA GLU A 54 -10.22 -3.50 -7.42
C GLU A 54 -10.16 -4.54 -6.29
N VAL A 55 -10.92 -4.33 -5.23
CA VAL A 55 -11.18 -5.35 -4.21
C VAL A 55 -11.97 -6.48 -4.88
N GLY A 56 -11.31 -7.62 -5.02
CA GLY A 56 -11.90 -8.88 -5.42
C GLY A 56 -12.54 -9.59 -4.23
N GLU A 57 -12.20 -10.86 -4.06
CA GLU A 57 -12.74 -11.69 -2.98
C GLU A 57 -12.21 -11.25 -1.62
N VAL A 58 -13.12 -11.02 -0.66
CA VAL A 58 -12.78 -10.75 0.74
C VAL A 58 -12.68 -12.08 1.47
N VAL A 59 -11.45 -12.48 1.83
CA VAL A 59 -11.16 -13.80 2.42
C VAL A 59 -11.19 -13.79 3.96
N GLY A 60 -11.12 -12.61 4.58
CA GLY A 60 -11.20 -12.42 6.04
C GLY A 60 -11.66 -11.01 6.43
N SER A 61 -11.74 -10.73 7.73
CA SER A 61 -12.10 -9.39 8.23
C SER A 61 -11.01 -8.34 7.97
N ASP A 62 -9.79 -8.82 7.80
CA ASP A 62 -8.54 -8.08 7.69
C ASP A 62 -7.75 -8.46 6.43
N SER A 63 -8.35 -9.26 5.54
CA SER A 63 -7.68 -9.77 4.36
C SER A 63 -8.61 -9.87 3.16
N PHE A 64 -8.09 -9.46 2.01
CA PHE A 64 -8.84 -9.41 0.75
C PHE A 64 -7.89 -9.55 -0.44
N MET A 65 -8.44 -10.00 -1.56
CA MET A 65 -7.71 -10.11 -2.82
C MET A 65 -7.85 -8.81 -3.61
N ILE A 66 -6.77 -8.26 -4.14
CA ILE A 66 -6.83 -7.21 -5.16
C ILE A 66 -6.75 -7.86 -6.54
N LYS A 67 -7.67 -7.49 -7.42
CA LYS A 67 -7.64 -7.80 -8.84
C LYS A 67 -6.99 -6.62 -9.55
N HIS A 68 -5.89 -6.90 -10.24
CA HIS A 68 -5.21 -5.91 -11.08
C HIS A 68 -4.44 -6.62 -12.19
N ASN A 69 -4.02 -5.92 -13.24
CA ASN A 69 -3.50 -6.62 -14.41
C ASN A 69 -2.09 -7.18 -14.17
N LYS A 70 -2.00 -8.50 -13.97
CA LYS A 70 -0.75 -9.28 -13.85
C LYS A 70 0.30 -8.60 -12.97
N PHE A 71 -0.02 -8.48 -11.69
CA PHE A 71 0.80 -7.88 -10.66
C PHE A 71 1.52 -8.98 -9.85
N LEU A 72 2.85 -8.88 -9.71
CA LEU A 72 3.70 -9.91 -9.10
C LEU A 72 3.61 -11.28 -9.78
N GLY A 73 3.44 -11.28 -11.11
CA GLY A 73 3.27 -12.50 -11.90
C GLY A 73 1.90 -13.18 -11.74
N SER A 74 0.97 -12.57 -11.00
CA SER A 74 -0.37 -13.10 -10.76
C SER A 74 -1.46 -12.08 -11.11
N ASP A 75 -2.62 -12.56 -11.53
CA ASP A 75 -3.79 -11.71 -11.78
C ASP A 75 -4.49 -11.28 -10.48
N ARG A 76 -4.07 -11.84 -9.34
CA ARG A 76 -4.62 -11.60 -8.01
C ARG A 76 -3.52 -11.63 -6.98
N VAL A 77 -3.57 -10.70 -6.03
CA VAL A 77 -2.64 -10.67 -4.88
C VAL A 77 -3.42 -10.52 -3.59
N LEU A 78 -3.04 -11.33 -2.60
CA LEU A 78 -3.58 -11.27 -1.25
C LEU A 78 -3.00 -10.06 -0.52
N VAL A 79 -3.88 -9.26 0.05
CA VAL A 79 -3.56 -8.17 0.96
C VAL A 79 -4.02 -8.55 2.37
N ILE A 80 -3.14 -8.36 3.34
CA ILE A 80 -3.44 -8.53 4.77
C ILE A 80 -3.17 -7.22 5.47
N GLU A 81 -4.17 -6.68 6.16
CA GLU A 81 -4.10 -5.44 6.92
C GLU A 81 -4.15 -5.75 8.41
N SER A 82 -3.23 -5.22 9.22
CA SER A 82 -3.23 -5.58 10.66
C SER A 82 -4.33 -4.90 11.48
N ASP A 83 -4.80 -3.72 11.06
CA ASP A 83 -5.80 -2.92 11.76
C ASP A 83 -6.71 -2.21 10.73
N PRO A 84 -7.71 -2.92 10.16
CA PRO A 84 -8.57 -2.33 9.14
C PRO A 84 -9.47 -1.24 9.72
N GLU A 85 -9.26 0.00 9.27
CA GLU A 85 -10.09 1.14 9.66
C GLU A 85 -11.38 1.23 8.82
N ILE A 86 -11.38 0.62 7.63
CA ILE A 86 -12.46 0.70 6.65
C ILE A 86 -12.95 -0.72 6.31
N GLN A 87 -14.27 -0.93 6.32
CA GLN A 87 -14.85 -2.16 5.80
C GLN A 87 -14.86 -2.12 4.28
N LEU A 88 -13.99 -2.91 3.66
CA LEU A 88 -13.94 -3.08 2.22
C LEU A 88 -14.92 -4.16 1.77
N VAL A 89 -15.56 -3.91 0.63
CA VAL A 89 -16.42 -4.89 -0.05
C VAL A 89 -15.95 -5.09 -1.48
N GLU A 90 -16.34 -6.22 -2.08
CA GLU A 90 -16.02 -6.52 -3.47
C GLU A 90 -16.47 -5.38 -4.41
N GLY A 91 -15.64 -5.06 -5.40
CA GLY A 91 -15.86 -3.95 -6.34
C GLY A 91 -15.35 -2.59 -5.87
N ASN A 92 -14.90 -2.44 -4.62
CA ASN A 92 -14.30 -1.19 -4.16
C ASN A 92 -12.94 -0.95 -4.84
N TRP A 93 -12.69 0.26 -5.32
CA TRP A 93 -11.38 0.62 -5.84
C TRP A 93 -10.52 1.19 -4.72
N VAL A 94 -9.36 0.60 -4.46
CA VAL A 94 -8.50 0.95 -3.32
C VAL A 94 -7.06 1.20 -3.77
N ARG A 95 -6.36 2.00 -2.98
CA ARG A 95 -4.90 2.13 -2.99
C ARG A 95 -4.36 1.48 -1.73
N VAL A 96 -3.51 0.49 -1.88
CA VAL A 96 -2.83 -0.19 -0.79
C VAL A 96 -1.37 0.20 -0.79
N THR A 97 -0.86 0.59 0.37
CA THR A 97 0.58 0.73 0.60
C THR A 97 1.00 -0.28 1.66
N GLY A 98 1.98 -1.10 1.33
CA GLY A 98 2.41 -2.19 2.20
C GLY A 98 3.69 -2.86 1.77
N GLU A 99 4.22 -3.72 2.63
CA GLU A 99 5.42 -4.50 2.35
C GLU A 99 5.08 -5.78 1.60
N VAL A 100 5.79 -6.06 0.50
CA VAL A 100 5.67 -7.35 -0.19
C VAL A 100 6.42 -8.42 0.58
N ARG A 101 5.72 -9.50 0.92
CA ARG A 101 6.26 -10.69 1.57
C ARG A 101 6.04 -11.90 0.68
N SER A 102 7.07 -12.73 0.52
CA SER A 102 6.91 -14.04 -0.10
C SER A 102 6.40 -15.03 0.95
N VAL A 103 5.34 -15.75 0.61
CA VAL A 103 4.85 -16.89 1.38
C VAL A 103 5.13 -18.16 0.59
N VAL A 104 5.66 -19.17 1.28
CA VAL A 104 5.78 -20.52 0.73
C VAL A 104 4.52 -21.26 1.16
N VAL A 105 3.65 -21.56 0.20
CA VAL A 105 2.48 -22.38 0.46
C VAL A 105 2.93 -23.83 0.44
N LEU A 106 3.09 -24.42 1.62
CA LEU A 106 3.35 -25.85 1.75
C LEU A 106 2.01 -26.58 1.68
N GLU A 107 1.61 -27.02 0.49
CA GLU A 107 0.49 -27.96 0.33
C GLU A 107 0.82 -29.24 1.09
N SER A 108 0.23 -29.39 2.27
CA SER A 108 0.47 -30.52 3.16
C SER A 108 -0.48 -31.66 2.81
N ASP A 109 -0.30 -32.26 1.64
CA ASP A 109 -0.92 -33.56 1.32
C ASP A 109 -0.02 -34.67 1.88
N GLU A 110 -0.46 -35.31 2.97
CA GLU A 110 0.28 -36.29 3.78
C GLU A 110 0.69 -37.60 3.05
N ARG A 111 0.74 -37.64 1.72
CA ARG A 111 1.15 -38.83 0.97
C ARG A 111 1.88 -38.43 -0.31
N ASP A 112 3.20 -38.46 -0.23
CA ASP A 112 4.09 -38.77 -1.36
C ASP A 112 4.03 -37.77 -2.52
N LEU A 113 4.41 -36.48 -2.37
CA LEU A 113 4.36 -35.56 -3.51
C LEU A 113 5.56 -34.62 -3.61
N ASN A 114 5.99 -34.48 -4.85
CA ASN A 114 6.96 -33.53 -5.38
C ASN A 114 6.48 -32.12 -5.01
N VAL A 115 7.13 -31.49 -4.02
CA VAL A 115 6.84 -30.10 -3.67
C VAL A 115 7.41 -29.24 -4.80
N GLU A 116 6.54 -28.76 -5.68
CA GLU A 116 6.87 -27.62 -6.52
C GLU A 116 6.70 -26.40 -5.62
N ASP A 117 7.81 -25.74 -5.26
CA ASP A 117 7.80 -24.58 -4.36
C ASP A 117 7.11 -23.37 -5.06
N GLU A 118 5.78 -23.34 -5.06
CA GLU A 118 4.97 -22.22 -5.56
C GLU A 118 5.02 -21.07 -4.55
N GLN A 119 5.94 -20.14 -4.79
CA GLN A 119 6.07 -18.92 -3.98
C GLN A 119 4.98 -17.95 -4.40
N GLU A 120 4.05 -17.65 -3.49
CA GLU A 120 3.04 -16.63 -3.69
C GLU A 120 3.49 -15.33 -3.00
N ALA A 121 3.12 -14.19 -3.59
CA ALA A 121 3.41 -12.89 -2.99
C ALA A 121 2.18 -12.35 -2.27
N VAL A 122 2.40 -11.88 -1.06
CA VAL A 122 1.39 -11.29 -0.18
C VAL A 122 1.83 -9.88 0.17
N ILE A 123 0.89 -8.94 0.19
CA ILE A 123 1.16 -7.57 0.67
C ILE A 123 0.66 -7.45 2.10
N VAL A 124 1.56 -7.11 3.01
CA VAL A 124 1.18 -6.69 4.37
C VAL A 124 0.93 -5.18 4.33
N ALA A 125 -0.34 -4.80 4.31
CA ALA A 125 -0.76 -3.41 4.21
C ALA A 125 -0.42 -2.64 5.49
N GLU A 126 0.28 -1.52 5.31
CA GLU A 126 0.47 -0.50 6.34
C GLU A 126 -0.64 0.56 6.27
N SER A 127 -1.22 0.77 5.09
CA SER A 127 -2.30 1.72 4.86
C SER A 127 -3.16 1.30 3.67
N VAL A 128 -4.47 1.47 3.80
CA VAL A 128 -5.44 1.26 2.72
C VAL A 128 -6.33 2.49 2.56
N GLU A 129 -6.37 3.03 1.35
CA GLU A 129 -7.18 4.21 1.00
C GLU A 129 -8.26 3.82 -0.01
N LEU A 130 -9.53 4.11 0.30
CA LEU A 130 -10.63 3.91 -0.62
C LEU A 130 -10.66 5.04 -1.67
N LEU A 131 -10.48 4.68 -2.94
CA LEU A 131 -10.45 5.62 -4.08
C LEU A 131 -11.83 5.80 -4.70
N ALA A 132 -12.59 4.70 -4.86
CA ALA A 132 -13.94 4.72 -5.42
C ALA A 132 -14.77 3.53 -4.93
N VAL A 133 -16.09 3.68 -5.01
CA VAL A 133 -17.06 2.58 -4.82
C VAL A 133 -17.75 2.37 -6.17
N ASP A 134 -17.85 1.12 -6.60
CA ASP A 134 -18.63 0.73 -7.79
C ASP A 134 -20.14 0.76 -7.52
#